data_AF-A0A0Q5DBX5-F1
#
_entry.id   AF-A0A0Q5DBX5-F1
#
_cell.length_a   1.000
_cell.length_b   1.000
_cell.length_c   1.000
_cell.angle_alpha   90.00
_cell.angle_beta   90.00
_cell.angle_gamma   90.00
#
_symmetry.space_group_name_H-M   'P 1'
#
loop_
_entity.id
_entity.type
_entity.pdbx_description
1 polymer ?
#
loop_
_entity_poly.entity_id
_entity_poly.type
_entity_poly.pdbx_seq_one_letter_code
_entity_poly.pdbx_strand_id
1 'polypeptide(L)' 'MCTGVPTRLGDLLEGMILASGKPITIARDPARLRGGERRVIVGSPDALAALGAKPPRRDLRQAAGTMLTAPLRAA' A
#
# COMPACT_ATOMS: atom_id res chain seq x y z
N MET A 1 -11.92 -1.82 10.03
CA MET A 1 -12.00 -2.61 8.77
C MET A 1 -10.60 -2.71 8.19
N CYS A 2 -10.18 -3.87 7.69
CA CYS A 2 -8.84 -4.06 7.13
C CYS A 2 -8.83 -5.21 6.11
N THR A 3 -7.73 -5.35 5.37
CA THR A 3 -7.52 -6.49 4.46
C THR A 3 -7.00 -7.75 5.14
N GLY A 4 -6.46 -7.61 6.36
CA GLY A 4 -5.72 -8.68 7.05
C GLY A 4 -4.37 -9.02 6.42
N VAL A 5 -3.94 -8.30 5.38
CA VAL A 5 -2.72 -8.61 4.61
C VAL A 5 -1.63 -7.60 4.97
N PRO A 6 -0.54 -8.03 5.63
CA PRO A 6 0.62 -7.16 5.84
C PRO A 6 1.24 -6.78 4.50
N THR A 7 1.56 -5.51 4.32
CA THR A 7 2.30 -5.03 3.14
C THR A 7 3.56 -4.30 3.59
N ARG A 8 4.72 -4.71 3.08
CA ARG A 8 5.96 -4.00 3.29
C ARG A 8 6.01 -2.76 2.40
N LEU A 9 6.43 -1.63 2.97
CA LEU A 9 6.59 -0.37 2.24
C LEU A 9 7.60 -0.51 1.09
N GLY A 10 8.70 -1.25 1.30
CA GLY A 10 9.70 -1.52 0.27
C GLY A 10 9.11 -2.20 -0.97
N ASP A 11 8.45 -3.34 -0.78
CA ASP A 11 7.85 -4.10 -1.87
C ASP A 11 6.76 -3.30 -2.62
N LEU A 12 6.02 -2.45 -1.91
CA LEU A 12 5.03 -1.56 -2.53
C LEU A 12 5.71 -0.48 -3.38
N LEU A 13 6.73 0.20 -2.83
CA LEU A 13 7.50 1.21 -3.54
C LEU A 13 8.19 0.63 -4.77
N GLU A 14 8.80 -0.54 -4.67
CA GLU A 14 9.45 -1.22 -5.79
C GLU A 14 8.45 -1.52 -6.91
N GLY A 15 7.27 -2.06 -6.57
CA GLY A 15 6.20 -2.28 -7.56
C GLY A 15 5.73 -0.98 -8.22
N MET A 16 5.63 0.11 -7.45
CA MET A 16 5.28 1.44 -7.98
C MET A 16 6.36 2.01 -8.92
N ILE A 17 7.64 1.88 -8.56
CA ILE A 17 8.76 2.34 -9.40
C ILE A 17 8.77 1.57 -10.71
N LEU A 18 8.64 0.23 -10.67
CA LEU A 18 8.56 -0.60 -11.87
C LEU A 18 7.37 -0.20 -12.76
N ALA A 19 6.18 -0.01 -12.18
CA ALA A 19 4.99 0.40 -12.92
C ALA A 19 5.11 1.80 -13.54
N SER A 20 5.92 2.68 -12.94
CA SER A 20 6.09 4.05 -13.44
C SER A 20 6.92 4.15 -14.73
N GLY A 21 7.75 3.14 -15.02
CA GLY A 21 8.71 3.17 -16.13
C GLY A 21 9.79 4.26 -16.02
N LYS A 22 9.93 4.91 -14.86
CA LYS A 22 10.85 6.04 -14.65
C LYS A 22 12.06 5.61 -13.81
N PRO A 23 13.24 6.21 -14.06
CA PRO A 23 14.41 6.01 -13.20
C PRO A 23 14.24 6.80 -11.90
N ILE A 24 13.73 6.14 -10.85
CA ILE A 24 13.49 6.74 -9.54
C ILE A 24 14.57 6.27 -8.55
N THR A 25 15.18 7.20 -7.82
CA THR A 25 16.12 6.90 -6.72
C THR A 25 15.45 7.11 -5.38
N ILE A 26 15.68 6.18 -4.43
CA ILE A 26 15.18 6.28 -3.06
C ILE A 26 16.25 6.92 -2.19
N ALA A 27 15.89 8.01 -1.50
CA ALA A 27 16.74 8.66 -0.51
C ALA A 27 16.04 8.70 0.86
N ARG A 28 16.81 8.57 1.94
CA ARG A 28 16.30 8.75 3.31
C ARG A 28 16.29 10.24 3.65
N ASP A 29 15.12 10.74 4.03
CA ASP A 29 14.93 12.10 4.56
C ASP A 29 14.77 12.03 6.08
N PRO A 30 15.78 12.46 6.87
CA PRO A 30 15.72 12.40 8.34
C PRO A 30 14.53 13.16 8.93
N ALA A 31 14.08 14.24 8.28
CA ALA A 31 12.95 15.04 8.76
C ALA A 31 11.61 14.28 8.68
N ARG A 32 11.55 13.20 7.88
CA ARG A 32 10.36 12.34 7.75
C ARG A 32 10.37 11.14 8.69
N LEU A 33 11.46 10.89 9.41
CA LEU A 33 11.57 9.77 10.33
C LEU A 33 10.79 10.07 11.62
N ARG A 34 9.97 9.11 12.05
CA ARG A 34 9.19 9.19 13.28
C ARG A 34 9.81 8.29 14.34
N GLY A 35 10.28 8.88 15.43
CA GLY A 35 10.80 8.13 16.57
C GLY A 35 9.73 7.22 17.18
N GLY A 36 10.07 5.94 17.39
CA GLY A 36 9.16 4.97 18.01
C GLY A 36 7.99 4.51 17.14
N GLU A 37 7.98 4.79 15.83
CA GLU A 37 6.92 4.34 14.94
C GLU A 37 6.81 2.80 14.92
N ARG A 38 5.57 2.30 15.02
CA ARG A 38 5.29 0.86 14.98
C ARG A 38 5.71 0.30 13.62
N ARG A 39 6.61 -0.68 13.63
CA ARG A 39 7.14 -1.30 12.40
C ARG A 39 6.11 -2.13 11.63
N VAL A 40 5.13 -2.69 12.33
CA VAL A 40 4.11 -3.57 11.76
C VAL A 40 2.76 -3.25 12.38
N ILE A 41 1.76 -3.02 11.54
CA ILE A 41 0.35 -2.85 11.93
C ILE A 41 -0.48 -3.74 11.02
N VAL A 42 -1.17 -4.71 11.60
CA VAL A 42 -2.07 -5.64 10.89
C VAL A 42 -3.31 -5.82 11.76
N GLY A 43 -4.49 -5.70 11.16
CA GLY A 43 -5.76 -6.01 11.80
C GLY A 43 -6.26 -7.41 11.41
N SER A 44 -7.14 -7.99 12.21
CA SER A 44 -7.92 -9.17 11.80
C SER A 44 -9.21 -8.73 11.08
N PRO A 45 -9.56 -9.35 9.94
CA PRO A 45 -10.84 -9.13 9.26
C PRO A 45 -11.95 -10.07 9.76
N ASP A 46 -11.69 -10.95 10.72
CA ASP A 46 -12.54 -12.10 11.03
C ASP A 46 -13.92 -11.71 11.55
N ALA A 47 -13.98 -10.68 12.39
CA ALA A 47 -15.25 -10.17 12.92
C ALA A 47 -16.19 -9.69 11.80
N LEU A 48 -15.65 -9.12 10.73
CA LEU A 48 -16.43 -8.67 9.59
C LEU A 48 -16.82 -9.83 8.67
N ALA A 49 -15.91 -10.81 8.51
CA ALA A 49 -16.19 -12.04 7.77
C ALA A 49 -17.31 -12.87 8.42
N ALA A 50 -17.35 -12.93 9.76
CA ALA A 50 -18.40 -13.60 10.52
C ALA A 50 -19.79 -12.99 10.30
N LEU A 51 -19.86 -11.71 9.90
CA LEU A 51 -21.09 -11.02 9.52
C LEU A 51 -21.47 -11.23 8.04
N GLY A 52 -20.76 -12.10 7.31
CA GLY A 52 -21.03 -12.42 5.90
C GLY A 52 -20.45 -11.43 4.90
N ALA A 53 -19.59 -10.50 5.34
CA ALA A 53 -18.96 -9.56 4.42
C ALA A 53 -17.99 -10.27 3.47
N LYS A 54 -17.99 -9.86 2.21
CA LYS A 54 -17.01 -10.35 1.24
C LYS A 54 -15.61 -9.85 1.61
N PRO A 55 -14.58 -10.70 1.50
CA PRO A 55 -13.21 -10.27 1.76
C PRO A 55 -12.82 -9.15 0.79
N PRO A 56 -12.11 -8.11 1.27
CA PRO A 56 -11.63 -7.05 0.39
C PRO A 56 -10.56 -7.58 -0.57
N ARG A 57 -10.36 -6.88 -1.68
CA ARG A 57 -9.26 -7.18 -2.62
C ARG A 57 -7.92 -7.08 -1.88
N ARG A 58 -7.00 -7.99 -2.19
CA ARG A 58 -5.72 -8.19 -1.49
C ARG A 58 -4.50 -7.77 -2.33
N ASP A 59 -4.72 -7.03 -3.40
CA ASP A 59 -3.77 -6.72 -4.48
C ASP A 59 -3.32 -5.25 -4.45
N LEU A 60 -2.95 -4.73 -3.27
CA LEU A 60 -2.57 -3.32 -3.10
C LEU A 60 -1.48 -2.87 -4.09
N ARG A 61 -0.51 -3.73 -4.41
CA ARG A 61 0.52 -3.43 -5.42
C ARG A 61 -0.05 -3.15 -6.80
N GLN A 62 -1.00 -3.98 -7.24
CA GLN A 62 -1.68 -3.79 -8.53
C GLN A 62 -2.50 -2.50 -8.51
N ALA A 63 -3.27 -2.27 -7.44
CA ALA A 63 -4.07 -1.06 -7.28
C ALA A 63 -3.22 0.22 -7.32
N ALA A 64 -2.06 0.22 -6.64
CA ALA A 64 -1.12 1.34 -6.65
C ALA A 64 -0.53 1.59 -8.06
N GLY A 65 -0.16 0.52 -8.78
CA GLY A 65 0.30 0.62 -10.17
C GLY A 65 -0.77 1.21 -11.09
N THR A 66 -2.01 0.73 -11.01
CA THR A 66 -3.13 1.28 -11.78
C THR A 66 -3.39 2.75 -11.44
N MET A 67 -3.30 3.14 -10.17
CA MET A 67 -3.49 4.54 -9.77
C MET A 67 -2.42 5.47 -10.36
N LEU A 68 -1.17 5.01 -10.46
CA LEU A 68 -0.07 5.79 -11.03
C LEU A 68 -0.21 6.02 -12.54
N THR A 69 -0.81 5.07 -13.26
CA THR A 69 -0.97 5.12 -14.72
C THR A 69 -2.35 5.63 -15.14
N ALA A 70 -3.29 5.76 -14.20
CA ALA A 70 -4.59 6.35 -14.47
C ALA A 70 -4.42 7.81 -14.93
N PRO A 71 -5.08 8.24 -16.01
CA PRO A 71 -5.09 9.64 -16.40
C PRO A 71 -5.69 10.46 -15.23
N LEU A 72 -4.97 11.52 -14.83
CA LEU A 72 -5.48 12.49 -13.86
C LEU A 72 -6.82 12.99 -14.41
N ARG A 73 -7.91 12.63 -13.72
CA ARG A 73 -9.21 13.22 -14.02
C ARG A 73 -9.09 14.70 -13.71
N ALA A 74 -9.20 15.55 -14.72
CA ALA A 74 -9.35 16.98 -14.53
C ALA A 74 -10.54 17.21 -13.58
N ALA A 75 -10.27 17.92 -12.49
CA ALA A 75 -11.28 18.37 -11.53
C ALA A 75 -12.12 19.50 -12.11
#